data_AF-A0A7W7HL93-F1
#
_entry.id   AF-A0A7W7HL93-F1
#
_cell.length_a   1.000
_cell.length_b   1.000
_cell.length_c   1.000
_cell.angle_alpha   90.00
_cell.angle_beta   90.00
_cell.angle_gamma   90.00
#
_symmetry.space_group_name_H-M   'P 1'
#
loop_
_entity.id
_entity.type
_entity.pdbx_description
1 polymer ?
#
loop_
_entity_poly.entity_id
_entity_poly.type
_entity_poly.pdbx_seq_one_letter_code
_entity_poly.pdbx_strand_id
1 'polypeptide(L)'
;MRAGVFELERGDDPLPVGRVRRPGGGRKSLTEHDPKLLPALLALVEPDERGDPTSPLRWTTKSLRHLADELTRQGYPISAPTVGRLLHRNGFSLQANAKTLEGDQHPDRDAQFNYVNEQVREHQQSGEPVISVDAKKKEQLGLLPSGGREWRPHGEPVKVVDHSFFTGPNVEQALPYGVYDLTRDTGWVNVGVDHDTAAFAVASIRRWWQARGHLDYQQATRLLITADAGGSNCYRFRLWKAELATLAAETGLTITVCHFPPGTSKWNKIEHRLFSHITMNWRGRPLTSHEIVVQTIAATTTRTGLRVDASLDPGDYPLGITITAAQLQALPITAHAWHGAWNYTITPPIPGSVPPPTTDSTTALQKRAQNLHRLADPRLTGMTRDELDQLAGELAADQAAQTEKRCYQQRGGPRRKSPGAGAAMLLTAADRVLVTVIYLRQICSQKVLAELLAINPTSIGNAIADTRTLLEQRKHIIGPTRLRCNSASQLSDFLDGSTRPAPAVLLPDLLTDPRLTGMSRQQLSDLLDQIRLPHDAQVEHRRYHRRGRHPLPGTRGGIFKQKLTDPERVLAAILYHRQACTRQALADLFQVSPRTIGNILIDIRPLLDQAGYQPTSATIRYRSAAALREAIGNDTPT
;
A
#
# COMPACT_ATOMS: atom_id res chain seq x y z
N MET A 1 8.73 -40.81 48.65
CA MET A 1 10.03 -40.36 49.18
C MET A 1 10.55 -41.32 50.27
N ARG A 2 10.38 -42.65 50.14
CA ARG A 2 10.65 -43.63 51.22
C ARG A 2 11.86 -44.56 51.01
N ALA A 3 12.45 -44.62 49.81
CA ALA A 3 13.54 -45.56 49.52
C ALA A 3 14.95 -45.06 49.93
N GLY A 4 15.18 -43.75 49.98
CA GLY A 4 16.49 -43.19 50.34
C GLY A 4 16.85 -43.29 51.83
N VAL A 5 15.85 -43.45 52.70
CA VAL A 5 16.06 -43.59 54.15
C VAL A 5 16.59 -44.99 54.49
N PHE A 6 16.03 -46.03 53.86
CA PHE A 6 16.49 -47.41 54.03
C PHE A 6 17.89 -47.69 53.44
N GLU A 7 18.36 -46.87 52.50
CA GLU A 7 19.73 -46.98 51.95
C GLU A 7 20.78 -46.36 52.88
N LEU A 8 20.42 -45.36 53.68
CA LEU A 8 21.29 -44.74 54.69
C LEU A 8 21.40 -45.58 55.97
N GLU A 9 20.30 -46.23 56.39
CA GLU A 9 20.27 -47.08 57.59
C GLU A 9 21.05 -48.40 57.43
N ARG A 10 21.41 -48.79 56.20
CA ARG A 10 22.10 -50.06 55.89
C ARG A 10 23.63 -50.01 56.07
N GLY A 11 24.23 -48.85 56.34
CA GLY A 11 25.61 -48.75 56.82
C GLY A 11 26.74 -49.03 55.81
N ASP A 12 26.50 -48.93 54.50
CA ASP A 12 27.52 -49.14 53.46
C ASP A 12 28.00 -47.81 52.84
N ASP A 13 29.29 -47.76 52.47
CA ASP A 13 30.12 -46.65 51.97
C ASP A 13 29.46 -45.34 51.51
N PRO A 14 30.05 -44.17 51.85
CA PRO A 14 29.45 -42.86 51.58
C PRO A 14 29.24 -42.60 50.09
N LEU A 15 28.05 -42.09 49.75
CA LEU A 15 27.69 -41.68 48.40
C LEU A 15 28.62 -40.55 47.91
N PRO A 16 29.00 -40.52 46.62
CA PRO A 16 29.78 -39.43 46.04
C PRO A 16 29.10 -38.07 46.25
N VAL A 17 29.90 -37.05 46.58
CA VAL A 17 29.43 -35.68 46.88
C VAL A 17 28.46 -35.18 45.81
N GLY A 18 27.25 -34.80 46.23
CA GLY A 18 26.19 -34.27 45.35
C GLY A 18 25.15 -35.29 44.87
N ARG A 19 25.24 -36.57 45.24
CA ARG A 19 24.22 -37.58 44.91
C ARG A 19 23.42 -38.03 46.14
N VAL A 20 22.09 -37.93 46.03
CA VAL A 20 21.14 -38.42 47.04
C VAL A 20 20.81 -39.92 46.85
N ARG A 21 21.30 -40.56 45.77
CA ARG A 21 21.04 -41.98 45.44
C ARG A 21 22.24 -42.64 44.74
N ARG A 22 22.36 -43.97 44.87
CA ARG A 22 23.37 -44.78 44.16
C ARG A 22 23.21 -44.72 42.63
N PRO A 23 24.30 -44.95 41.86
CA PRO A 23 24.22 -45.12 40.41
C PRO A 23 23.17 -46.18 40.05
N GLY A 24 22.19 -45.84 39.21
CA GLY A 24 21.05 -46.72 38.86
C GLY A 24 19.81 -46.59 39.76
N GLY A 25 19.85 -45.83 40.86
CA GLY A 25 18.74 -45.64 41.81
C GLY A 25 17.66 -44.62 41.38
N GLY A 26 17.63 -44.22 40.11
CA GLY A 26 16.66 -43.28 39.54
C GLY A 26 15.33 -43.95 39.19
N ARG A 27 14.27 -43.15 39.01
CA ARG A 27 13.02 -43.65 38.41
C ARG A 27 13.33 -44.07 36.96
N LYS A 28 13.25 -45.38 36.68
CA LYS A 28 13.45 -45.96 35.34
C LYS A 28 12.55 -45.26 34.32
N SER A 29 13.03 -45.10 33.08
CA SER A 29 12.26 -44.42 32.04
C SER A 29 10.97 -45.20 31.73
N LEU A 30 9.89 -44.52 31.31
CA LEU A 30 8.62 -45.20 31.02
C LEU A 30 8.79 -46.29 29.93
N THR A 31 9.72 -46.07 28.99
CA THR A 31 10.11 -47.01 27.94
C THR A 31 10.90 -48.23 28.45
N GLU A 32 11.50 -48.16 29.63
CA GLU A 32 12.13 -49.32 30.29
C GLU A 32 11.12 -50.16 31.09
N HIS A 33 10.04 -49.53 31.59
CA HIS A 33 8.94 -50.26 32.25
C HIS A 33 7.96 -50.87 31.25
N ASP A 34 7.74 -50.19 30.12
CA ASP A 34 6.87 -50.67 29.06
C ASP A 34 7.61 -50.60 27.71
N PRO A 35 8.23 -51.72 27.27
CA PRO A 35 8.92 -51.80 26.00
C PRO A 35 7.99 -51.63 24.79
N LYS A 36 6.68 -51.85 24.93
CA LYS A 36 5.69 -51.81 23.83
C LYS A 36 5.11 -50.41 23.59
N LEU A 37 5.28 -49.49 24.55
CA LEU A 37 4.86 -48.10 24.46
C LEU A 37 5.44 -47.36 23.22
N LEU A 38 6.73 -47.54 22.93
CA LEU A 38 7.37 -46.85 21.82
C LEU A 38 6.89 -47.38 20.46
N PRO A 39 6.83 -48.71 20.22
CA PRO A 39 6.17 -49.26 19.03
C PRO A 39 4.72 -48.79 18.85
N ALA A 40 3.92 -48.76 19.92
CA ALA A 40 2.53 -48.28 19.86
C ALA A 40 2.43 -46.79 19.51
N LEU A 41 3.33 -45.96 20.04
CA LEU A 41 3.42 -44.54 19.68
C LEU A 41 3.80 -44.35 18.20
N LEU A 42 4.74 -45.13 17.69
CA LEU A 42 5.16 -45.05 16.28
C LEU A 42 4.04 -45.52 15.33
N ALA A 43 3.32 -46.58 15.69
CA ALA A 43 2.15 -47.07 14.93
C ALA A 43 1.01 -46.03 14.86
N LEU A 44 0.88 -45.15 15.85
CA LEU A 44 -0.10 -44.05 15.82
C LEU A 44 0.32 -42.85 14.95
N VAL A 45 1.60 -42.78 14.59
CA VAL A 45 2.25 -41.71 13.84
C VAL A 45 2.50 -42.11 12.38
N GLU A 46 2.50 -43.41 12.08
CA GLU A 46 2.59 -43.99 10.74
C GLU A 46 1.18 -44.40 10.24
N PRO A 47 0.68 -43.87 9.12
CA PRO A 47 -0.56 -44.35 8.51
C PRO A 47 -0.37 -45.74 7.90
N ASP A 48 -1.37 -46.60 8.03
CA ASP A 48 -1.46 -47.93 7.43
C ASP A 48 -1.29 -47.93 5.88
N GLU A 49 -0.63 -49.01 5.44
CA GLU A 49 -0.60 -49.67 4.12
C GLU A 49 0.49 -49.35 3.06
N ARG A 50 1.24 -50.44 2.79
CA ARG A 50 1.82 -50.93 1.53
C ARG A 50 2.89 -50.08 0.83
N GLY A 51 4.14 -50.54 1.01
CA GLY A 51 5.21 -50.42 0.02
C GLY A 51 6.43 -49.67 0.50
N ASP A 52 7.51 -50.43 0.73
CA ASP A 52 8.92 -50.03 0.83
C ASP A 52 9.46 -49.55 2.20
N PRO A 53 10.47 -50.22 2.81
CA PRO A 53 10.99 -49.90 4.15
C PRO A 53 11.84 -48.62 4.25
N THR A 54 12.05 -47.88 3.16
CA THR A 54 13.00 -46.76 3.09
C THR A 54 12.37 -45.51 2.46
N SER A 55 11.56 -44.77 3.21
CA SER A 55 11.18 -43.39 2.84
C SER A 55 11.07 -42.48 4.08
N PRO A 56 11.74 -41.29 4.12
CA PRO A 56 11.92 -40.50 5.34
C PRO A 56 10.81 -39.45 5.61
N LEU A 57 9.64 -39.55 4.99
CA LEU A 57 8.54 -38.60 5.23
C LEU A 57 7.41 -39.28 6.01
N ARG A 58 7.46 -39.12 7.33
CA ARG A 58 6.44 -39.57 8.30
C ARG A 58 5.71 -38.34 8.86
N TRP A 59 4.40 -38.27 8.67
CA TRP A 59 3.60 -37.07 8.96
C TRP A 59 2.35 -37.47 9.73
N THR A 60 2.17 -36.86 10.91
CA THR A 60 0.95 -36.97 11.70
C THR A 60 0.35 -35.59 11.93
N THR A 61 -0.96 -35.47 11.73
CA THR A 61 -1.72 -34.24 12.01
C THR A 61 -2.29 -34.22 13.44
N LYS A 62 -2.02 -35.28 14.23
CA LYS A 62 -2.53 -35.43 15.60
C LYS A 62 -1.67 -34.65 16.59
N SER A 63 -2.31 -33.91 17.50
CA SER A 63 -1.61 -33.17 18.57
C SER A 63 -1.01 -34.13 19.62
N LEU A 64 0.03 -33.68 20.35
CA LEU A 64 0.66 -34.46 21.43
C LEU A 64 -0.32 -34.94 22.51
N ARG A 65 -1.37 -34.15 22.78
CA ARG A 65 -2.43 -34.51 23.74
C ARG A 65 -3.30 -35.64 23.19
N HIS A 66 -3.68 -35.55 21.93
CA HIS A 66 -4.48 -36.58 21.27
C HIS A 66 -3.72 -37.91 21.15
N LEU A 67 -2.41 -37.87 20.89
CA LEU A 67 -1.55 -39.07 20.89
C LEU A 67 -1.43 -39.68 22.30
N ALA A 68 -1.35 -38.86 23.34
CA ALA A 68 -1.32 -39.32 24.72
C ALA A 68 -2.64 -39.97 25.16
N ASP A 69 -3.78 -39.38 24.76
CA ASP A 69 -5.11 -39.91 25.08
C ASP A 69 -5.38 -41.24 24.36
N GLU A 70 -4.94 -41.37 23.10
CA GLU A 70 -5.05 -42.61 22.32
C GLU A 70 -4.16 -43.73 22.90
N LEU A 71 -2.90 -43.43 23.25
CA LEU A 71 -2.02 -44.39 23.91
C LEU A 71 -2.57 -44.83 25.26
N THR A 72 -3.14 -43.89 26.02
CA THR A 72 -3.78 -44.19 27.31
C THR A 72 -4.98 -45.11 27.11
N ARG A 73 -5.79 -44.91 26.05
CA ARG A 73 -6.88 -45.84 25.67
C ARG A 73 -6.39 -47.23 25.25
N GLN A 74 -5.20 -47.33 24.67
CA GLN A 74 -4.58 -48.60 24.27
C GLN A 74 -3.86 -49.33 25.43
N GLY A 75 -3.99 -48.83 26.66
CA GLY A 75 -3.41 -49.44 27.86
C GLY A 75 -2.05 -48.87 28.27
N TYR A 76 -1.57 -47.81 27.61
CA TYR A 76 -0.28 -47.17 27.87
C TYR A 76 -0.47 -45.77 28.49
N PRO A 77 -0.65 -45.65 29.82
CA PRO A 77 -0.89 -44.35 30.46
C PRO A 77 0.34 -43.43 30.32
N ILE A 78 0.21 -42.40 29.49
CA ILE A 78 1.30 -41.47 29.19
C ILE A 78 0.82 -40.02 29.11
N SER A 79 1.68 -39.08 29.51
CA SER A 79 1.39 -37.64 29.41
C SER A 79 1.92 -37.02 28.11
N ALA A 80 1.21 -36.01 27.60
CA ALA A 80 1.60 -35.29 26.37
C ALA A 80 3.05 -34.76 26.34
N PRO A 81 3.65 -34.26 27.45
CA PRO A 81 5.07 -33.88 27.47
C PRO A 81 6.02 -35.08 27.32
N THR A 82 5.62 -36.26 27.78
CA THR A 82 6.41 -37.49 27.63
C THR A 82 6.32 -38.02 26.21
N VAL A 83 5.15 -37.94 25.58
CA VAL A 83 4.98 -38.18 24.13
C VAL A 83 5.87 -37.25 23.31
N GLY A 84 5.87 -35.95 23.60
CA GLY A 84 6.73 -34.98 22.90
C GLY A 84 8.23 -35.29 23.02
N ARG A 85 8.70 -35.68 24.21
CA ARG A 85 10.09 -36.11 24.42
C ARG A 85 10.42 -37.39 23.64
N LEU A 86 9.52 -38.37 23.62
CA LEU A 86 9.72 -39.61 22.87
C LEU A 86 9.76 -39.37 21.36
N LEU A 87 8.88 -38.51 20.84
CA LEU A 87 8.88 -38.10 19.43
C LEU A 87 10.19 -37.40 19.05
N HIS A 88 10.64 -36.42 19.85
CA HIS A 88 11.93 -35.76 19.62
C HIS A 88 13.12 -36.72 19.64
N ARG A 89 13.14 -37.68 20.57
CA ARG A 89 14.21 -38.69 20.65
C ARG A 89 14.22 -39.66 19.46
N ASN A 90 13.09 -39.80 18.77
CA ASN A 90 12.94 -40.65 17.58
C ASN A 90 12.94 -39.83 16.27
N GLY A 91 13.49 -38.61 16.29
CA GLY A 91 13.71 -37.81 15.09
C GLY A 91 12.48 -37.03 14.60
N PHE A 92 11.35 -37.11 15.29
CA PHE A 92 10.17 -36.29 14.97
C PHE A 92 10.33 -34.89 15.57
N SER A 93 10.01 -33.88 14.77
CA SER A 93 9.96 -32.49 15.22
C SER A 93 8.74 -31.80 14.61
N LEU A 94 8.22 -30.79 15.31
CA LEU A 94 7.17 -29.93 14.78
C LEU A 94 7.76 -29.10 13.64
N GLN A 95 7.57 -29.55 12.41
CA GLN A 95 7.95 -28.81 11.22
C GLN A 95 6.72 -28.09 10.67
N ALA A 96 6.75 -26.76 10.66
CA ALA A 96 5.82 -25.95 9.87
C ALA A 96 6.41 -25.75 8.47
N ASN A 97 5.57 -25.51 7.46
CA ASN A 97 6.06 -25.01 6.17
C ASN A 97 6.85 -23.71 6.42
N ALA A 98 8.17 -23.77 6.30
CA ALA A 98 9.03 -22.61 6.42
C ALA A 98 9.03 -21.88 5.08
N LYS A 99 8.38 -20.70 5.03
CA LYS A 99 8.54 -19.75 3.93
C LYS A 99 9.98 -19.23 3.95
N THR A 100 10.90 -19.97 3.34
CA THR A 100 12.36 -19.71 3.33
C THR A 100 12.81 -18.91 2.11
N LEU A 101 11.87 -18.42 1.29
CA LEU A 101 12.12 -17.57 0.12
C LEU A 101 12.00 -16.07 0.43
N GLU A 102 11.89 -15.66 1.70
CA GLU A 102 12.10 -14.26 2.07
C GLU A 102 13.59 -14.04 2.30
N GLY A 103 14.16 -13.11 1.54
CA GLY A 103 15.61 -12.92 1.36
C GLY A 103 16.40 -12.63 2.64
N ASP A 104 17.72 -12.61 2.46
CA ASP A 104 18.75 -12.53 3.50
C ASP A 104 18.36 -11.72 4.73
N GLN A 105 18.61 -12.29 5.92
CA GLN A 105 18.37 -11.67 7.22
C GLN A 105 18.91 -10.23 7.21
N HIS A 106 18.03 -9.24 7.33
CA HIS A 106 18.44 -7.84 7.38
C HIS A 106 19.46 -7.66 8.52
N PRO A 107 20.63 -7.05 8.28
CA PRO A 107 21.72 -6.99 9.27
C PRO A 107 21.29 -6.34 10.59
N ASP A 108 20.41 -5.34 10.52
CA ASP A 108 19.91 -4.62 11.70
C ASP A 108 18.70 -5.27 12.40
N ARG A 109 18.32 -6.51 12.01
CA ARG A 109 17.10 -7.15 12.51
C ARG A 109 17.06 -7.21 14.03
N ASP A 110 18.08 -7.77 14.67
CA ASP A 110 18.10 -7.97 16.12
C ASP A 110 18.16 -6.64 16.89
N ALA A 111 18.93 -5.68 16.37
CA ALA A 111 18.99 -4.32 16.92
C ALA A 111 17.62 -3.62 16.86
N GLN A 112 16.88 -3.77 15.76
CA GLN A 112 15.52 -3.26 15.65
C GLN A 112 14.55 -3.96 16.61
N PHE A 113 14.67 -5.27 16.82
CA PHE A 113 13.84 -5.96 17.83
C PHE A 113 14.12 -5.46 19.24
N ASN A 114 15.39 -5.24 19.59
CA ASN A 114 15.77 -4.69 20.88
C ASN A 114 15.22 -3.29 21.08
N TYR A 115 15.32 -2.44 20.05
CA TYR A 115 14.76 -1.09 20.05
C TYR A 115 13.24 -1.09 20.28
N VAL A 116 12.50 -1.91 19.54
CA VAL A 116 11.04 -2.05 19.72
C VAL A 116 10.72 -2.50 21.15
N ASN A 117 11.46 -3.49 21.67
CA ASN A 117 11.23 -4.01 23.02
C ASN A 117 11.52 -2.97 24.11
N GLU A 118 12.52 -2.11 23.93
CA GLU A 118 12.80 -0.99 24.84
C GLU A 118 11.65 0.02 24.84
N GLN A 119 11.14 0.41 23.66
CA GLN A 119 9.99 1.29 23.54
C GLN A 119 8.72 0.70 24.19
N VAL A 120 8.49 -0.59 24.00
CA VAL A 120 7.37 -1.31 24.66
C VAL A 120 7.50 -1.25 26.18
N ARG A 121 8.68 -1.54 26.72
CA ARG A 121 8.92 -1.51 28.17
C ARG A 121 8.70 -0.12 28.75
N GLU A 122 9.21 0.92 28.09
CA GLU A 122 9.07 2.31 28.53
C GLU A 122 7.60 2.73 28.63
N HIS A 123 6.82 2.44 27.59
CA HIS A 123 5.38 2.76 27.56
C HIS A 123 4.61 1.98 28.63
N GLN A 124 4.90 0.69 28.78
CA GLN A 124 4.27 -0.14 29.81
C GLN A 124 4.58 0.33 31.24
N GLN A 125 5.83 0.70 31.51
CA GLN A 125 6.24 1.26 32.81
C GLN A 125 5.54 2.58 33.12
N SER A 126 5.22 3.35 32.08
CA SER A 126 4.49 4.62 32.19
C SER A 126 2.97 4.45 32.26
N GLY A 127 2.45 3.21 32.20
CA GLY A 127 1.00 2.94 32.15
C GLY A 127 0.33 3.30 30.82
N GLU A 128 1.12 3.54 29.77
CA GLU A 128 0.63 3.95 28.45
C GLU A 128 0.25 2.73 27.59
N PRO A 129 -0.74 2.85 26.70
CA PRO A 129 -1.17 1.76 25.82
C PRO A 129 -0.09 1.36 24.81
N VAL A 130 0.06 0.04 24.63
CA VAL A 130 0.93 -0.56 23.62
C VAL A 130 0.14 -1.56 22.79
N ILE A 131 0.00 -1.29 21.50
CA ILE A 131 -0.75 -2.13 20.58
C ILE A 131 0.12 -2.69 19.46
N SER A 132 -0.26 -3.88 18.99
CA SER A 132 0.26 -4.55 17.81
C SER A 132 -0.85 -4.65 16.78
N VAL A 133 -0.60 -4.20 15.56
CA VAL A 133 -1.62 -4.07 14.52
C VAL A 133 -1.20 -4.76 13.25
N ASP A 134 -2.16 -5.41 12.58
CA ASP A 134 -1.96 -6.05 11.29
C ASP A 134 -3.30 -6.41 10.62
N ALA A 135 -3.28 -6.64 9.32
CA ALA A 135 -4.42 -7.11 8.53
C ALA A 135 -4.36 -8.63 8.36
N LYS A 136 -5.42 -9.34 8.75
CA LYS A 136 -5.56 -10.75 8.42
C LYS A 136 -5.86 -10.89 6.93
N LYS A 137 -5.42 -12.02 6.34
CA LYS A 137 -5.80 -12.41 4.98
C LYS A 137 -7.31 -12.22 4.76
N LYS A 138 -7.67 -11.66 3.60
CA LYS A 138 -9.07 -11.52 3.17
C LYS A 138 -9.75 -12.88 3.16
N GLU A 139 -10.88 -12.99 3.84
CA GLU A 139 -11.67 -14.21 3.90
C GLU A 139 -12.86 -14.11 2.94
N GLN A 140 -13.08 -15.18 2.20
CA GLN A 140 -14.22 -15.31 1.29
C GLN A 140 -15.42 -15.86 2.06
N LEU A 141 -16.56 -15.18 1.95
CA LEU A 141 -17.80 -15.58 2.60
C LEU A 141 -18.58 -16.58 1.76
N GLY A 142 -19.14 -17.59 2.42
CA GLY A 142 -20.01 -18.58 1.80
C GLY A 142 -19.85 -19.95 2.44
N LEU A 143 -20.56 -20.93 1.88
CA LEU A 143 -20.42 -22.34 2.23
C LEU A 143 -19.14 -22.93 1.61
N LEU A 144 -18.01 -22.29 1.88
CA LEU A 144 -16.72 -22.70 1.34
C LEU A 144 -16.07 -23.74 2.27
N PRO A 145 -15.38 -24.73 1.70
CA PRO A 145 -14.59 -25.69 2.45
C PRO A 145 -13.49 -24.97 3.25
N SER A 146 -13.60 -25.02 4.58
CA SER A 146 -12.59 -24.56 5.51
C SER A 146 -11.83 -25.75 6.09
N GLY A 147 -10.50 -25.67 6.10
CA GLY A 147 -9.66 -26.75 6.63
C GLY A 147 -9.91 -27.00 8.11
N GLY A 148 -10.21 -28.25 8.49
CA GLY A 148 -10.45 -28.65 9.88
C GLY A 148 -11.55 -29.71 10.00
N ARG A 149 -11.71 -30.28 11.20
CA ARG A 149 -12.82 -31.18 11.54
C ARG A 149 -13.44 -30.71 12.86
N GLU A 150 -14.76 -30.66 12.90
CA GLU A 150 -15.53 -30.32 14.11
C GLU A 150 -16.52 -31.44 14.43
N TRP A 151 -16.79 -31.67 15.72
CA TRP A 151 -17.75 -32.68 16.16
C TRP A 151 -19.18 -32.24 15.83
N ARG A 152 -19.94 -33.14 15.19
CA ARG A 152 -21.35 -32.94 14.84
C ARG A 152 -22.15 -34.24 15.03
N PRO A 153 -23.48 -34.16 15.17
CA PRO A 153 -24.35 -35.33 15.15
C PRO A 153 -24.03 -36.24 13.96
N HIS A 154 -24.04 -37.55 14.20
CA HIS A 154 -23.72 -38.53 13.18
C HIS A 154 -24.68 -38.39 11.99
N GLY A 155 -24.14 -38.28 10.77
CA GLY A 155 -24.92 -38.23 9.53
C GLY A 155 -25.29 -36.82 9.05
N GLU A 156 -24.89 -35.77 9.78
CA GLU A 156 -25.20 -34.37 9.44
C GLU A 156 -23.96 -33.51 9.14
N PRO A 157 -23.16 -33.83 8.10
CA PRO A 157 -22.03 -33.00 7.71
C PRO A 157 -22.52 -31.65 7.17
N VAL A 158 -21.74 -30.58 7.43
CA VAL A 158 -21.97 -29.29 6.76
C VAL A 158 -21.74 -29.50 5.26
N LYS A 159 -22.79 -29.26 4.46
CA LYS A 159 -22.67 -29.26 3.00
C LYS A 159 -21.95 -27.98 2.58
N VAL A 160 -20.71 -28.14 2.12
CA VAL A 160 -19.91 -27.08 1.51
C VAL A 160 -19.92 -27.24 -0.01
N VAL A 161 -19.74 -26.13 -0.72
CA VAL A 161 -19.77 -26.12 -2.18
C VAL A 161 -18.41 -26.53 -2.72
N ASP A 162 -18.42 -27.36 -3.77
CA ASP A 162 -17.20 -27.89 -4.38
C ASP A 162 -16.34 -26.76 -4.98
N HIS A 163 -15.01 -26.90 -4.86
CA HIS A 163 -14.00 -25.84 -4.98
C HIS A 163 -13.94 -25.13 -6.35
N SER A 164 -14.67 -25.62 -7.35
CA SER A 164 -14.50 -25.26 -8.76
C SER A 164 -15.26 -24.00 -9.21
N PHE A 165 -16.21 -23.48 -8.42
CA PHE A 165 -17.10 -22.38 -8.87
C PHE A 165 -16.91 -21.03 -8.14
N PHE A 166 -16.13 -20.97 -7.06
CA PHE A 166 -16.14 -19.82 -6.13
C PHE A 166 -14.84 -18.99 -6.06
N THR A 167 -13.80 -19.32 -6.81
CA THR A 167 -12.64 -18.42 -6.97
C THR A 167 -12.96 -17.31 -7.97
N GLY A 168 -13.86 -16.40 -7.62
CA GLY A 168 -14.19 -15.21 -8.41
C GLY A 168 -14.31 -13.96 -7.53
N PRO A 169 -14.08 -12.74 -8.07
CA PRO A 169 -14.08 -11.48 -7.32
C PRO A 169 -15.46 -11.00 -6.83
N ASN A 170 -16.49 -11.85 -6.88
CA ASN A 170 -17.85 -11.58 -6.39
C ASN A 170 -18.23 -12.35 -5.13
N VAL A 171 -17.31 -13.12 -4.56
CA VAL A 171 -17.54 -13.66 -3.22
C VAL A 171 -17.45 -12.49 -2.26
N GLU A 172 -18.48 -12.26 -1.45
CA GLU A 172 -18.41 -11.24 -0.41
C GLU A 172 -17.19 -11.52 0.46
N GLN A 173 -16.40 -10.49 0.73
CA GLN A 173 -15.18 -10.64 1.48
C GLN A 173 -15.35 -9.99 2.84
N ALA A 174 -14.75 -10.62 3.84
CA ALA A 174 -14.49 -9.99 5.12
C ALA A 174 -12.99 -9.65 5.18
N LEU A 175 -12.69 -8.45 5.63
CA LEU A 175 -11.34 -7.94 5.86
C LEU A 175 -11.11 -7.75 7.35
N PRO A 176 -10.64 -8.76 8.09
CA PRO A 176 -10.38 -8.62 9.51
C PRO A 176 -9.07 -7.83 9.70
N TYR A 177 -9.15 -6.64 10.28
CA TYR A 177 -7.99 -5.88 10.73
C TYR A 177 -7.94 -5.91 12.25
N GLY A 178 -6.84 -6.40 12.81
CA GLY A 178 -6.72 -6.64 14.23
C GLY A 178 -5.88 -5.58 14.95
N VAL A 179 -6.25 -5.33 16.20
CA VAL A 179 -5.53 -4.54 17.18
C VAL A 179 -5.38 -5.40 18.42
N TYR A 180 -4.15 -5.75 18.77
CA TYR A 180 -3.84 -6.53 19.97
C TYR A 180 -3.14 -5.65 21.00
N ASP A 181 -3.72 -5.52 22.18
CA ASP A 181 -3.15 -4.82 23.32
C ASP A 181 -2.18 -5.74 24.06
N LEU A 182 -0.89 -5.39 24.04
CA LEU A 182 0.18 -6.20 24.65
C LEU A 182 0.15 -6.15 26.18
N THR A 183 -0.44 -5.11 26.75
CA THR A 183 -0.41 -4.86 28.20
C THR A 183 -1.57 -5.55 28.89
N ARG A 184 -2.75 -5.55 28.27
CA ARG A 184 -3.97 -6.14 28.84
C ARG A 184 -4.30 -7.55 28.34
N ASP A 185 -3.54 -8.07 27.37
CA ASP A 185 -3.82 -9.35 26.68
C ASP A 185 -5.23 -9.37 26.07
N THR A 186 -5.58 -8.32 25.33
CA THR A 186 -6.91 -8.15 24.74
C THR A 186 -6.84 -7.86 23.24
N GLY A 187 -7.79 -8.40 22.49
CA GLY A 187 -7.89 -8.22 21.06
C GLY A 187 -9.14 -7.43 20.66
N TRP A 188 -9.00 -6.60 19.64
CA TRP A 188 -10.11 -5.98 18.92
C TRP A 188 -9.93 -6.25 17.44
N VAL A 189 -11.01 -6.62 16.74
CA VAL A 189 -10.98 -6.85 15.30
C VAL A 189 -12.06 -6.06 14.60
N ASN A 190 -11.64 -5.18 13.70
CA ASN A 190 -12.52 -4.46 12.79
C ASN A 190 -12.70 -5.30 11.51
N VAL A 191 -13.93 -5.68 11.18
CA VAL A 191 -14.23 -6.50 10.01
C VAL A 191 -14.71 -5.59 8.89
N GLY A 192 -13.84 -5.25 7.95
CA GLY A 192 -14.15 -4.38 6.81
C GLY A 192 -14.85 -5.12 5.67
N VAL A 193 -15.66 -4.39 4.92
CA VAL A 193 -16.38 -4.90 3.72
C VAL A 193 -15.81 -4.38 2.39
N ASP A 194 -14.90 -3.40 2.43
CA ASP A 194 -14.38 -2.70 1.25
C ASP A 194 -12.93 -3.08 0.90
N HIS A 195 -11.96 -2.18 1.08
CA HIS A 195 -10.55 -2.40 0.76
C HIS A 195 -9.63 -2.26 1.97
N ASP A 196 -8.58 -3.09 2.01
CA ASP A 196 -7.50 -2.99 2.98
C ASP A 196 -6.57 -1.81 2.60
N THR A 197 -6.90 -0.63 3.11
CA THR A 197 -6.17 0.62 2.88
C THR A 197 -5.60 1.18 4.17
N ALA A 198 -4.64 2.11 4.05
CA ALA A 198 -4.11 2.81 5.22
C ALA A 198 -5.20 3.54 6.03
N ALA A 199 -6.23 4.07 5.36
CA ALA A 199 -7.39 4.67 6.02
C ALA A 199 -8.19 3.63 6.82
N PHE A 200 -8.42 2.44 6.26
CA PHE A 200 -9.07 1.34 6.98
C PHE A 200 -8.26 0.86 8.19
N ALA A 201 -6.94 0.74 8.04
CA ALA A 201 -6.04 0.37 9.12
C ALA A 201 -6.12 1.34 10.31
N VAL A 202 -6.06 2.65 10.05
CA VAL A 202 -6.18 3.68 11.10
C VAL A 202 -7.60 3.78 11.64
N ALA A 203 -8.63 3.62 10.81
CA ALA A 203 -10.01 3.57 11.28
C ALA A 203 -10.26 2.39 12.23
N SER A 204 -9.57 1.27 12.03
CA SER A 204 -9.61 0.12 12.94
C SER A 204 -9.00 0.45 14.30
N ILE A 205 -7.90 1.22 14.33
CA ILE A 205 -7.29 1.72 15.58
C ILE A 205 -8.20 2.75 16.26
N ARG A 206 -8.78 3.68 15.48
CA ARG A 206 -9.75 4.67 15.97
C ARG A 206 -10.94 4.01 16.65
N ARG A 207 -11.54 3.01 16.01
CA ARG A 207 -12.67 2.25 16.54
C ARG A 207 -12.29 1.49 17.81
N TRP A 208 -11.11 0.87 17.86
CA TRP A 208 -10.60 0.25 19.09
C TRP A 208 -10.46 1.29 20.23
N TRP A 209 -9.88 2.45 19.95
CA TRP A 209 -9.71 3.51 20.94
C TRP A 209 -11.06 4.00 21.50
N GLN A 210 -12.02 4.28 20.60
CA GLN A 210 -13.37 4.73 20.97
C GLN A 210 -14.14 3.66 21.77
N ALA A 211 -14.11 2.41 21.33
CA ALA A 211 -14.85 1.34 21.96
C ALA A 211 -14.27 0.93 23.31
N ARG A 212 -12.93 0.98 23.45
CA ARG A 212 -12.26 0.31 24.56
C ARG A 212 -10.98 0.98 25.05
N GLY A 213 -10.09 1.41 24.15
CA GLY A 213 -8.80 1.99 24.51
C GLY A 213 -8.92 3.19 25.47
N HIS A 214 -9.81 4.14 25.20
CA HIS A 214 -9.97 5.34 26.04
C HIS A 214 -10.56 5.01 27.44
N LEU A 215 -11.37 3.96 27.55
CA LEU A 215 -11.94 3.51 28.83
C LEU A 215 -10.87 2.80 29.68
N ASP A 216 -10.04 1.99 29.03
CA ASP A 216 -8.96 1.23 29.67
C ASP A 216 -7.76 2.11 30.05
N TYR A 217 -7.57 3.23 29.35
CA TYR A 217 -6.43 4.14 29.49
C TYR A 217 -6.87 5.60 29.61
N GLN A 218 -7.64 5.92 30.65
CA GLN A 218 -8.25 7.25 30.85
C GLN A 218 -7.26 8.41 30.96
N GLN A 219 -6.03 8.14 31.40
CA GLN A 219 -4.97 9.14 31.59
C GLN A 219 -3.87 9.05 30.54
N ALA A 220 -4.04 8.24 29.49
CA ALA A 220 -2.99 8.07 28.50
C ALA A 220 -2.75 9.37 27.74
N THR A 221 -1.47 9.67 27.56
CA THR A 221 -0.99 10.80 26.75
C THR A 221 -0.20 10.32 25.54
N ARG A 222 0.20 9.04 25.54
CA ARG A 222 1.01 8.42 24.49
C ARG A 222 0.41 7.09 24.06
N LEU A 223 0.62 6.72 22.81
CA LEU A 223 0.25 5.42 22.26
C LEU A 223 1.42 4.86 21.48
N LEU A 224 1.85 3.64 21.80
CA LEU A 224 2.83 2.91 21.00
C LEU A 224 2.13 1.90 20.09
N ILE A 225 2.42 1.98 18.79
CA ILE A 225 1.96 1.08 17.75
C ILE A 225 3.14 0.28 17.22
N THR A 226 3.06 -1.03 17.31
CA THR A 226 3.97 -1.96 16.63
C THR A 226 3.28 -2.53 15.39
N ALA A 227 3.94 -2.45 14.24
CA ALA A 227 3.35 -2.80 12.95
C ALA A 227 4.36 -3.47 12.04
N ASP A 228 3.88 -4.25 11.08
CA ASP A 228 4.72 -4.78 10.03
C ASP A 228 5.10 -3.73 8.98
N ALA A 229 6.14 -4.01 8.20
CA ALA A 229 6.61 -3.12 7.16
C ALA A 229 5.83 -3.22 5.83
N GLY A 230 4.82 -4.10 5.75
CA GLY A 230 4.02 -4.37 4.55
C GLY A 230 2.57 -3.88 4.67
N GLY A 231 1.71 -4.27 3.71
CA GLY A 231 0.26 -4.06 3.81
C GLY A 231 -0.21 -2.60 3.86
N SER A 232 -1.41 -2.39 4.39
CA SER A 232 -2.06 -1.09 4.56
C SER A 232 -1.36 -0.18 5.57
N ASN A 233 -0.64 -0.75 6.53
CA ASN A 233 0.15 -0.08 7.56
C ASN A 233 1.63 0.10 7.17
N CYS A 234 1.99 -0.02 5.89
CA CYS A 234 3.38 0.11 5.43
C CYS A 234 3.97 1.50 5.75
N TYR A 235 5.17 1.54 6.35
CA TYR A 235 5.90 2.77 6.69
C TYR A 235 6.18 3.73 5.51
N ARG A 236 6.14 3.21 4.27
CA ARG A 236 6.34 3.99 3.04
C ARG A 236 5.07 4.73 2.60
N PHE A 237 3.90 4.32 3.09
CA PHE A 237 2.64 4.92 2.69
C PHE A 237 2.43 6.25 3.39
N ARG A 238 2.38 7.31 2.59
CA ARG A 238 2.12 8.67 3.10
C ARG A 238 0.73 8.79 3.71
N LEU A 239 -0.24 8.06 3.15
CA LEU A 239 -1.61 8.02 3.67
C LEU A 239 -1.66 7.46 5.09
N TRP A 240 -0.90 6.39 5.39
CA TRP A 240 -0.78 5.85 6.75
C TRP A 240 -0.36 6.91 7.77
N LYS A 241 0.68 7.68 7.43
CA LYS A 241 1.17 8.77 8.30
C LYS A 241 0.16 9.92 8.45
N ALA A 242 -0.53 10.29 7.37
CA ALA A 242 -1.54 11.34 7.40
C ALA A 242 -2.77 10.95 8.24
N GLU A 243 -3.25 9.72 8.08
CA GLU A 243 -4.37 9.19 8.86
C GLU A 243 -4.02 9.09 10.35
N LEU A 244 -2.80 8.63 10.69
CA LEU A 244 -2.33 8.62 12.07
C LEU A 244 -2.19 10.04 12.66
N ALA A 245 -1.80 11.04 11.87
CA ALA A 245 -1.77 12.43 12.33
C ALA A 245 -3.17 12.98 12.60
N THR A 246 -4.15 12.62 11.78
CA THR A 246 -5.56 12.93 12.04
C THR A 246 -6.04 12.24 13.33
N LEU A 247 -5.72 10.95 13.52
CA LEU A 247 -6.03 10.23 14.77
C LEU A 247 -5.37 10.85 16.00
N ALA A 248 -4.11 11.27 15.91
CA ALA A 248 -3.41 11.97 17.00
C ALA A 248 -4.13 13.27 17.36
N ALA A 249 -4.57 14.03 16.35
CA ALA A 249 -5.34 15.27 16.56
C ALA A 249 -6.71 15.03 17.21
N GLU A 250 -7.42 13.97 16.81
CA GLU A 250 -8.72 13.61 17.39
C GLU A 250 -8.61 13.14 18.85
N THR A 251 -7.58 12.35 19.15
CA THR A 251 -7.43 11.68 20.45
C THR A 251 -6.61 12.49 21.46
N GLY A 252 -5.83 13.46 20.98
CA GLY A 252 -4.84 14.17 21.80
C GLY A 252 -3.63 13.31 22.19
N LEU A 253 -3.52 12.08 21.68
CA LEU A 253 -2.41 11.18 21.98
C LEU A 253 -1.19 11.50 21.12
N THR A 254 -0.02 11.44 21.73
CA THR A 254 1.25 11.35 21.00
C THR A 254 1.43 9.91 20.52
N ILE A 255 1.40 9.69 19.21
CA ILE A 255 1.42 8.35 18.62
C ILE A 255 2.82 8.02 18.14
N THR A 256 3.44 7.02 18.76
CA THR A 256 4.72 6.44 18.35
C THR A 256 4.47 5.19 17.52
N VAL A 257 5.10 5.08 16.35
CA VAL A 257 5.04 3.88 15.51
C VAL A 257 6.42 3.28 15.36
N CYS A 258 6.54 1.99 15.62
CA CYS A 258 7.76 1.23 15.39
C CYS A 258 7.46 0.04 14.46
N HIS A 259 8.10 0.02 13.29
CA HIS A 259 7.92 -1.05 12.32
C HIS A 259 8.92 -2.20 12.54
N PHE A 260 8.44 -3.43 12.39
CA PHE A 260 9.32 -4.60 12.29
C PHE A 260 10.03 -4.62 10.92
N PRO A 261 11.24 -5.21 10.82
CA PRO A 261 11.93 -5.35 9.55
C PRO A 261 11.10 -6.07 8.47
N PRO A 262 11.36 -5.83 7.17
CA PRO A 262 10.74 -6.60 6.10
C PRO A 262 10.98 -8.12 6.26
N GLY A 263 9.98 -8.95 5.95
CA GLY A 263 10.07 -10.41 6.07
C GLY A 263 10.01 -10.93 7.52
N THR A 264 9.62 -10.09 8.49
CA THR A 264 9.51 -10.49 9.89
C THR A 264 8.07 -10.45 10.43
N SER A 265 7.05 -10.50 9.58
CA SER A 265 5.63 -10.45 10.01
C SER A 265 5.26 -11.53 11.03
N LYS A 266 5.87 -12.72 10.92
CA LYS A 266 5.72 -13.78 11.94
C LYS A 266 6.12 -13.34 13.36
N TRP A 267 6.94 -12.32 13.52
CA TRP A 267 7.40 -11.86 14.84
C TRP A 267 6.48 -10.79 15.45
N ASN A 268 5.53 -10.29 14.67
CA ASN A 268 4.49 -9.40 15.15
C ASN A 268 3.59 -10.15 16.15
N LYS A 269 3.36 -9.58 17.33
CA LYS A 269 2.70 -10.31 18.43
C LYS A 269 1.25 -10.68 18.10
N ILE A 270 0.57 -9.83 17.34
CA ILE A 270 -0.80 -10.04 16.88
C ILE A 270 -0.98 -11.34 16.09
N GLU A 271 0.00 -11.75 15.27
CA GLU A 271 -0.10 -12.97 14.46
C GLU A 271 -0.25 -14.21 15.34
N HIS A 272 0.57 -14.29 16.39
CA HIS A 272 0.58 -15.44 17.29
C HIS A 272 -0.43 -15.35 18.43
N ARG A 273 -0.74 -14.13 18.90
CA ARG A 273 -1.60 -13.91 20.08
C ARG A 273 -3.06 -13.66 19.72
N LEU A 274 -3.37 -13.20 18.52
CA LEU A 274 -4.74 -12.94 18.09
C LEU A 274 -5.13 -13.82 16.90
N PHE A 275 -4.44 -13.67 15.77
CA PHE A 275 -4.86 -14.31 14.52
C PHE A 275 -4.73 -15.82 14.50
N SER A 276 -3.74 -16.39 15.17
CA SER A 276 -3.61 -17.83 15.37
C SER A 276 -4.85 -18.43 16.06
N HIS A 277 -5.35 -17.77 17.12
CA HIS A 277 -6.52 -18.24 17.86
C HIS A 277 -7.81 -18.07 17.07
N ILE A 278 -7.96 -16.96 16.35
CA ILE A 278 -9.10 -16.75 15.43
C ILE A 278 -9.11 -17.84 14.35
N THR A 279 -7.97 -18.13 13.72
CA THR A 279 -7.86 -19.21 12.73
C THR A 279 -8.20 -20.57 13.32
N MET A 280 -7.85 -20.85 14.59
CA MET A 280 -8.24 -22.10 15.24
C MET A 280 -9.76 -22.20 15.43
N ASN A 281 -10.43 -21.10 15.75
CA ASN A 281 -11.88 -21.06 15.95
C ASN A 281 -12.69 -21.16 14.66
N TRP A 282 -12.11 -20.77 13.53
CA TRP A 282 -12.74 -20.92 12.22
C TRP A 282 -12.61 -22.32 11.60
N ARG A 283 -11.83 -23.21 12.22
CA ARG A 283 -11.57 -24.56 11.67
C ARG A 283 -12.87 -25.35 11.52
N GLY A 284 -13.13 -25.84 10.31
CA GLY A 284 -14.30 -26.69 10.00
C GLY A 284 -15.65 -25.96 9.97
N ARG A 285 -15.66 -24.63 10.14
CA ARG A 285 -16.87 -23.81 10.06
C ARG A 285 -16.86 -22.97 8.77
N PRO A 286 -17.91 -23.01 7.94
CA PRO A 286 -18.03 -22.08 6.82
C PRO A 286 -18.34 -20.67 7.35
N LEU A 287 -17.65 -19.67 6.82
CA LEU A 287 -17.91 -18.26 7.13
C LEU A 287 -19.01 -17.76 6.20
N THR A 288 -20.28 -18.01 6.52
CA THR A 288 -21.39 -17.80 5.58
C THR A 288 -21.83 -16.35 5.41
N SER A 289 -21.54 -15.48 6.39
CA SER A 289 -21.90 -14.06 6.37
C SER A 289 -20.93 -13.23 7.24
N HIS A 290 -20.95 -11.90 7.09
CA HIS A 290 -20.18 -10.99 7.95
C HIS A 290 -20.53 -11.15 9.43
N GLU A 291 -21.80 -11.38 9.76
CA GLU A 291 -22.24 -11.62 11.14
C GLU A 291 -21.58 -12.86 11.73
N ILE A 292 -21.52 -13.96 10.97
CA ILE A 292 -20.83 -15.18 11.41
C ILE A 292 -19.34 -14.92 11.60
N VAL A 293 -18.70 -14.14 10.72
CA VAL A 293 -17.30 -13.73 10.91
C VAL A 293 -17.13 -12.96 12.23
N VAL A 294 -17.94 -11.92 12.46
CA VAL A 294 -17.86 -11.10 13.68
C VAL A 294 -18.09 -11.96 14.93
N GLN A 295 -19.15 -12.77 14.95
CA GLN A 295 -19.48 -13.62 16.10
C GLN A 295 -18.41 -14.67 16.39
N THR A 296 -17.85 -15.31 15.35
CA THR A 296 -16.81 -16.32 15.52
C THR A 296 -15.47 -15.72 15.97
N ILE A 297 -15.16 -14.49 15.55
CA ILE A 297 -14.01 -13.76 16.07
C ILE A 297 -14.26 -13.40 17.55
N ALA A 298 -15.41 -12.81 17.87
CA ALA A 298 -15.75 -12.38 19.23
C ALA A 298 -15.82 -13.56 20.23
N ALA A 299 -16.18 -14.75 19.76
CA ALA A 299 -16.13 -15.97 20.57
C ALA A 299 -14.71 -16.45 20.91
N THR A 300 -13.66 -15.79 20.39
CA THR A 300 -12.28 -16.19 20.61
C THR A 300 -11.82 -15.86 22.02
N THR A 301 -11.64 -16.92 22.81
CA THR A 301 -11.05 -16.85 24.15
C THR A 301 -9.94 -17.88 24.31
N THR A 302 -8.98 -17.59 25.20
CA THR A 302 -7.91 -18.53 25.52
C THR A 302 -7.86 -18.82 27.00
N ARG A 303 -7.25 -19.96 27.37
CA ARG A 303 -7.00 -20.32 28.77
C ARG A 303 -6.11 -19.32 29.51
N THR A 304 -5.31 -18.52 28.78
CA THR A 304 -4.44 -17.51 29.38
C THR A 304 -5.15 -16.19 29.65
N GLY A 305 -6.41 -16.04 29.22
CA GLY A 305 -7.24 -14.88 29.52
C GLY A 305 -7.56 -13.97 28.34
N LEU A 306 -7.02 -14.24 27.13
CA LEU A 306 -7.32 -13.45 25.94
C LEU A 306 -8.82 -13.31 25.74
N ARG A 307 -9.27 -12.06 25.60
CA ARG A 307 -10.63 -11.71 25.18
C ARG A 307 -10.56 -10.93 23.88
N VAL A 308 -11.37 -11.33 22.91
CA VAL A 308 -11.43 -10.70 21.60
C VAL A 308 -12.81 -10.10 21.40
N ASP A 309 -12.84 -8.82 21.08
CA ASP A 309 -14.05 -8.12 20.64
C ASP A 309 -13.98 -7.92 19.12
N ALA A 310 -15.12 -7.93 18.43
CA ALA A 310 -15.17 -7.72 16.99
C ALA A 310 -16.39 -6.89 16.60
N SER A 311 -16.23 -6.07 15.56
CA SER A 311 -17.31 -5.25 15.01
C SER A 311 -17.21 -5.14 13.49
N LEU A 312 -18.36 -5.00 12.84
CA LEU A 312 -18.46 -4.78 11.40
C LEU A 312 -18.16 -3.32 11.06
N ASP A 313 -17.38 -3.11 10.01
CA ASP A 313 -17.13 -1.81 9.42
C ASP A 313 -17.74 -1.71 8.03
N PRO A 314 -18.93 -1.07 7.91
CA PRO A 314 -19.56 -0.80 6.63
C PRO A 314 -18.96 0.43 5.91
N GLY A 315 -17.89 1.04 6.45
CA GLY A 315 -17.28 2.23 5.89
C GLY A 315 -16.63 1.99 4.52
N ASP A 316 -16.62 3.05 3.71
CA ASP A 316 -15.99 3.06 2.39
C ASP A 316 -14.53 3.50 2.46
N TYR A 317 -13.63 2.71 1.87
CA TYR A 317 -12.18 2.93 1.91
C TYR A 317 -11.57 2.86 0.49
N PRO A 318 -11.90 3.82 -0.39
CA PRO A 318 -11.60 3.72 -1.81
C PRO A 318 -10.09 3.69 -2.09
N LEU A 319 -9.71 2.83 -3.03
CA LEU A 319 -8.33 2.74 -3.50
C LEU A 319 -7.90 3.98 -4.27
N GLY A 320 -6.65 4.38 -4.05
CA GLY A 320 -5.98 5.35 -4.89
C GLY A 320 -5.96 6.78 -4.39
N ILE A 321 -6.40 7.02 -3.15
CA ILE A 321 -6.12 8.27 -2.43
C ILE A 321 -4.60 8.47 -2.32
N THR A 322 -4.12 9.69 -2.55
CA THR A 322 -2.70 10.02 -2.48
C THR A 322 -2.48 11.29 -1.66
N ILE A 323 -1.42 11.29 -0.84
CA ILE A 323 -0.95 12.46 -0.09
C ILE A 323 0.22 13.11 -0.84
N THR A 324 0.13 14.42 -1.05
CA THR A 324 1.16 15.20 -1.73
C THR A 324 2.42 15.32 -0.88
N ALA A 325 3.54 15.72 -1.49
CA ALA A 325 4.78 15.91 -0.73
C ALA A 325 4.66 17.06 0.29
N ALA A 326 4.00 18.16 -0.10
CA ALA A 326 3.76 19.30 0.78
C ALA A 326 2.86 18.92 1.97
N GLN A 327 1.80 18.15 1.75
CA GLN A 327 0.94 17.66 2.83
C GLN A 327 1.72 16.79 3.81
N LEU A 328 2.55 15.87 3.31
CA LEU A 328 3.39 15.02 4.17
C LEU A 328 4.39 15.83 5.01
N GLN A 329 5.01 16.86 4.42
CA GLN A 329 5.96 17.74 5.10
C GLN A 329 5.30 18.60 6.18
N ALA A 330 4.02 18.93 6.02
CA ALA A 330 3.24 19.67 7.00
C ALA A 330 2.78 18.82 8.20
N LEU A 331 2.95 17.50 8.15
CA LEU A 331 2.54 16.63 9.26
C LEU A 331 3.54 16.76 10.44
N PRO A 332 3.05 16.74 11.70
CA PRO A 332 3.88 16.88 12.89
C PRO A 332 4.58 15.55 13.23
N ILE A 333 5.48 15.10 12.35
CA ILE A 333 6.17 13.80 12.44
C ILE A 333 7.64 14.02 12.78
N THR A 334 8.07 13.46 13.89
CA THR A 334 9.47 13.42 14.32
C THR A 334 10.02 12.03 14.10
N ALA A 335 10.96 11.90 13.16
CA ALA A 335 11.68 10.66 12.91
C ALA A 335 12.65 10.35 14.06
N HIS A 336 12.72 9.10 14.50
CA HIS A 336 13.66 8.70 15.56
C HIS A 336 15.09 8.62 15.01
N ALA A 337 16.08 8.79 15.89
CA ALA A 337 17.49 8.68 15.51
C ALA A 337 17.84 7.27 14.98
N TRP A 338 17.25 6.24 15.59
CA TRP A 338 17.39 4.85 15.15
C TRP A 338 16.32 4.50 14.11
N HIS A 339 16.74 4.23 12.87
CA HIS A 339 15.86 3.94 11.72
C HIS A 339 14.62 4.84 11.63
N GLY A 340 14.80 6.15 11.51
CA GLY A 340 13.70 7.14 11.46
C GLY A 340 12.63 6.94 10.37
N ALA A 341 12.90 6.10 9.36
CA ALA A 341 11.89 5.69 8.39
C ALA A 341 10.89 4.66 8.97
N TRP A 342 11.35 3.79 9.88
CA TRP A 342 10.58 2.75 10.56
C TRP A 342 10.09 3.17 11.94
N ASN A 343 10.78 4.08 12.59
CA ASN A 343 10.49 4.52 13.94
C ASN A 343 10.25 6.03 13.93
N TYR A 344 9.04 6.44 14.27
CA TYR A 344 8.66 7.85 14.26
C TYR A 344 7.54 8.14 15.24
N THR A 345 7.51 9.38 15.73
CA THR A 345 6.47 9.90 16.61
C THR A 345 5.66 10.96 15.89
N ILE A 346 4.35 10.92 16.06
CA ILE A 346 3.41 11.92 15.57
C ILE A 346 2.80 12.61 16.78
N THR A 347 3.06 13.91 16.89
CA THR A 347 2.55 14.70 18.00
C THR A 347 1.19 15.30 17.64
N PRO A 348 0.23 15.36 18.56
CA PRO A 348 -1.01 16.08 18.33
C PRO A 348 -0.72 17.57 18.10
N PRO A 349 -1.52 18.27 17.26
CA PRO A 349 -1.43 19.71 17.11
C PRO A 349 -1.70 20.41 18.46
N ILE A 350 -0.99 21.51 18.70
CA ILE A 350 -1.19 22.35 19.90
C ILE A 350 -2.62 22.95 19.82
N PRO A 351 -3.38 23.00 20.94
CA PRO A 351 -4.69 23.66 20.96
C PRO A 351 -4.61 25.09 20.40
N GLY A 352 -5.40 25.39 19.37
CA GLY A 352 -5.42 26.69 18.68
C GLY A 352 -4.51 26.79 17.44
N SER A 353 -3.74 25.75 17.10
CA SER A 353 -3.03 25.67 15.82
C SER A 353 -3.97 25.22 14.70
N VAL A 354 -3.65 25.59 13.44
CA VAL A 354 -4.40 25.12 12.27
C VAL A 354 -4.34 23.59 12.27
N PRO A 355 -5.48 22.88 12.29
CA PRO A 355 -5.48 21.43 12.31
C PRO A 355 -4.69 20.90 11.11
N PRO A 356 -3.94 19.78 11.25
CA PRO A 356 -3.26 19.17 10.12
C PRO A 356 -4.26 18.97 8.98
N PRO A 357 -3.82 18.99 7.70
CA PRO A 357 -4.72 18.80 6.57
C PRO A 357 -5.48 17.49 6.76
N THR A 358 -6.73 17.58 7.20
CA THR A 358 -7.51 16.43 7.64
C THR A 358 -7.73 15.50 6.47
N THR A 359 -7.38 14.23 6.68
CA THR A 359 -7.79 13.11 5.82
C THR A 359 -9.14 12.56 6.22
N ASP A 360 -9.93 13.31 7.01
CA ASP A 360 -11.35 12.99 7.18
C ASP A 360 -11.94 12.78 5.80
N SER A 361 -12.40 11.55 5.54
CA SER A 361 -12.82 11.11 4.21
C SER A 361 -13.83 12.10 3.64
N THR A 362 -14.72 12.62 4.49
CA THR A 362 -15.71 13.66 4.19
C THR A 362 -15.06 14.97 3.74
N THR A 363 -14.09 15.52 4.48
CA THR A 363 -13.43 16.78 4.11
C THR A 363 -12.58 16.64 2.85
N ALA A 364 -11.87 15.51 2.69
CA ALA A 364 -11.08 15.22 1.50
C ALA A 364 -11.98 15.04 0.26
N LEU A 365 -13.12 14.36 0.40
CA LEU A 365 -14.13 14.24 -0.65
C LEU A 365 -14.73 15.60 -1.01
N GLN A 366 -15.03 16.44 -0.02
CA GLN A 366 -15.58 17.78 -0.24
C GLN A 366 -14.57 18.69 -0.96
N LYS A 367 -13.29 18.69 -0.56
CA LYS A 367 -12.22 19.39 -1.27
C LYS A 367 -12.05 18.90 -2.70
N ARG A 368 -12.13 17.58 -2.92
CA ARG A 368 -12.07 17.00 -4.27
C ARG A 368 -13.25 17.46 -5.12
N ALA A 369 -14.47 17.39 -4.59
CA ALA A 369 -15.69 17.85 -5.28
C ALA A 369 -15.61 19.35 -5.61
N GLN A 370 -15.11 20.16 -4.68
CA GLN A 370 -14.87 21.59 -4.91
C GLN A 370 -13.84 21.81 -6.02
N ASN A 371 -12.72 21.09 -6.01
CA ASN A 371 -11.71 21.20 -7.07
C ASN A 371 -12.25 20.75 -8.43
N LEU A 372 -13.03 19.67 -8.50
CA LEU A 372 -13.71 19.24 -9.72
C LEU A 372 -14.69 20.31 -10.23
N HIS A 373 -15.48 20.90 -9.34
CA HIS A 373 -16.39 21.98 -9.70
C HIS A 373 -15.67 23.22 -10.26
N ARG A 374 -14.50 23.56 -9.70
CA ARG A 374 -13.64 24.66 -10.19
C ARG A 374 -12.99 24.31 -11.53
N LEU A 375 -12.61 23.05 -11.73
CA LEU A 375 -12.00 22.58 -12.99
C LEU A 375 -12.97 22.64 -14.18
N ALA A 376 -14.28 22.57 -13.93
CA ALA A 376 -15.33 22.74 -14.94
C ALA A 376 -15.53 24.19 -15.43
N ASP A 377 -14.62 25.11 -15.09
CA ASP A 377 -14.63 26.49 -15.59
C ASP A 377 -14.48 26.54 -17.13
N PRO A 378 -15.34 27.26 -17.85
CA PRO A 378 -15.27 27.40 -19.31
C PRO A 378 -13.94 27.91 -19.85
N ARG A 379 -13.19 28.71 -19.06
CA ARG A 379 -11.85 29.18 -19.42
C ARG A 379 -10.85 28.03 -19.56
N LEU A 380 -11.08 26.93 -18.84
CA LEU A 380 -10.29 25.70 -18.93
C LEU A 380 -10.85 24.78 -20.01
N THR A 381 -12.09 24.36 -19.86
CA THR A 381 -12.72 23.34 -20.71
C THR A 381 -12.89 23.81 -22.16
N GLY A 382 -13.08 25.11 -22.37
CA GLY A 382 -13.50 25.67 -23.66
C GLY A 382 -14.96 25.40 -24.01
N MET A 383 -15.74 24.94 -23.02
CA MET A 383 -17.15 24.55 -23.13
C MET A 383 -17.94 25.21 -22.00
N THR A 384 -19.21 25.51 -22.21
CA THR A 384 -20.11 25.85 -21.11
C THR A 384 -20.31 24.65 -20.19
N ARG A 385 -20.84 24.88 -18.98
CA ARG A 385 -21.17 23.77 -18.07
C ARG A 385 -22.22 22.84 -18.68
N ASP A 386 -23.22 23.40 -19.35
CA ASP A 386 -24.27 22.64 -20.01
C ASP A 386 -23.73 21.79 -21.17
N GLU A 387 -22.81 22.32 -21.98
CA GLU A 387 -22.14 21.56 -23.05
C GLU A 387 -21.30 20.40 -22.50
N LEU A 388 -20.60 20.64 -21.38
CA LEU A 388 -19.81 19.62 -20.71
C LEU A 388 -20.71 18.51 -20.11
N ASP A 389 -21.82 18.90 -19.49
CA ASP A 389 -22.80 17.97 -18.92
C ASP A 389 -23.50 17.16 -20.00
N GLN A 390 -23.82 17.78 -21.15
CA GLN A 390 -24.32 17.09 -22.32
C GLN A 390 -23.31 16.05 -22.83
N LEU A 391 -22.04 16.42 -22.99
CA LEU A 391 -20.98 15.49 -23.40
C LEU A 391 -20.84 14.33 -22.41
N ALA A 392 -20.91 14.62 -21.11
CA ALA A 392 -20.89 13.59 -20.07
C ALA A 392 -22.09 12.63 -20.17
N GLY A 393 -23.30 13.17 -20.40
CA GLY A 393 -24.51 12.39 -20.61
C GLY A 393 -24.44 11.49 -21.84
N GLU A 394 -23.91 12.00 -22.95
CA GLU A 394 -23.72 11.24 -24.19
C GLU A 394 -22.76 10.06 -24.02
N LEU A 395 -21.71 10.22 -23.21
CA LEU A 395 -20.69 9.19 -22.94
C LEU A 395 -21.05 8.22 -21.80
N ALA A 396 -22.03 8.55 -20.96
CA ALA A 396 -22.33 7.81 -19.74
C ALA A 396 -22.66 6.34 -19.99
N ALA A 397 -23.47 6.04 -21.01
CA ALA A 397 -23.84 4.66 -21.36
C ALA A 397 -22.63 3.83 -21.81
N ASP A 398 -21.76 4.41 -22.64
CA ASP A 398 -20.57 3.73 -23.14
C ASP A 398 -19.53 3.50 -22.03
N GLN A 399 -19.36 4.48 -21.13
CA GLN A 399 -18.51 4.33 -19.94
C GLN A 399 -19.04 3.26 -18.97
N ALA A 400 -20.37 3.19 -18.79
CA ALA A 400 -21.00 2.14 -18.00
C ALA A 400 -20.78 0.75 -18.63
N ALA A 401 -20.90 0.64 -19.95
CA ALA A 401 -20.64 -0.59 -20.69
C ALA A 401 -19.16 -1.02 -20.62
N GLN A 402 -18.20 -0.10 -20.75
CA GLN A 402 -16.77 -0.39 -20.58
C GLN A 402 -16.45 -0.85 -19.15
N THR A 403 -17.02 -0.18 -18.15
CA THR A 403 -16.85 -0.56 -16.74
C THR A 403 -17.42 -1.95 -16.49
N GLU A 404 -18.62 -2.23 -16.99
CA GLU A 404 -19.25 -3.54 -16.84
C GLU A 404 -18.51 -4.64 -17.59
N LYS A 405 -17.96 -4.37 -18.78
CA LYS A 405 -17.10 -5.31 -19.51
C LYS A 405 -15.84 -5.65 -18.71
N ARG A 406 -15.18 -4.66 -18.13
CA ARG A 406 -14.00 -4.88 -17.27
C ARG A 406 -14.37 -5.71 -16.05
N CYS A 407 -15.45 -5.33 -15.37
CA CYS A 407 -15.91 -6.08 -14.22
C CYS A 407 -16.34 -7.50 -14.63
N TYR A 408 -16.98 -7.70 -15.78
CA TYR A 408 -17.34 -9.03 -16.31
C TYR A 408 -16.09 -9.89 -16.51
N GLN A 409 -15.04 -9.34 -17.13
CA GLN A 409 -13.78 -10.04 -17.34
C GLN A 409 -13.08 -10.39 -16.02
N GLN A 410 -13.05 -9.45 -15.06
CA GLN A 410 -12.52 -9.72 -13.73
C GLN A 410 -13.33 -10.80 -13.02
N ARG A 411 -14.67 -10.75 -13.14
CA ARG A 411 -15.63 -11.65 -12.51
C ARG A 411 -15.70 -13.03 -13.16
N GLY A 412 -15.25 -13.17 -14.41
CA GLY A 412 -15.43 -14.38 -15.22
C GLY A 412 -16.91 -14.67 -15.55
N GLY A 413 -17.79 -13.66 -15.53
CA GLY A 413 -19.22 -13.88 -15.75
C GLY A 413 -20.14 -12.66 -15.51
N PRO A 414 -21.46 -12.84 -15.74
CA PRO A 414 -22.46 -11.77 -15.65
C PRO A 414 -22.66 -11.26 -14.22
N ARG A 415 -23.11 -10.01 -14.10
CA ARG A 415 -23.40 -9.35 -12.82
C ARG A 415 -24.58 -10.03 -12.11
N ARG A 416 -24.42 -10.25 -10.80
CA ARG A 416 -25.44 -10.88 -9.93
C ARG A 416 -26.06 -9.94 -8.87
N LYS A 417 -25.50 -8.73 -8.67
CA LYS A 417 -26.03 -7.69 -7.78
C LYS A 417 -26.60 -6.53 -8.58
N SER A 418 -27.53 -5.78 -7.98
CA SER A 418 -28.10 -4.57 -8.58
C SER A 418 -27.01 -3.54 -8.90
N PRO A 419 -27.17 -2.75 -9.98
CA PRO A 419 -26.27 -1.62 -10.27
C PRO A 419 -26.12 -0.68 -9.08
N GLY A 420 -24.89 -0.25 -8.78
CA GLY A 420 -24.60 0.73 -7.72
C GLY A 420 -24.28 0.16 -6.34
N ALA A 421 -24.42 -1.15 -6.11
CA ALA A 421 -24.13 -1.81 -4.83
C ALA A 421 -22.62 -2.04 -4.55
N GLY A 422 -21.73 -1.20 -5.10
CA GLY A 422 -20.27 -1.32 -4.96
C GLY A 422 -19.62 0.01 -4.57
N ALA A 423 -18.38 -0.06 -4.09
CA ALA A 423 -17.63 1.09 -3.58
C ALA A 423 -17.68 2.30 -4.52
N ALA A 424 -17.92 3.48 -3.95
CA ALA A 424 -17.96 4.73 -4.69
C ALA A 424 -16.63 4.97 -5.40
N MET A 425 -16.67 5.17 -6.72
CA MET A 425 -15.47 5.50 -7.48
C MET A 425 -14.98 6.90 -7.10
N LEU A 426 -13.65 7.08 -7.01
CA LEU A 426 -13.05 8.39 -6.72
C LEU A 426 -13.38 9.48 -7.75
N LEU A 427 -13.80 9.08 -8.96
CA LEU A 427 -14.26 9.95 -10.05
C LEU A 427 -15.55 9.36 -10.62
N THR A 428 -16.59 10.19 -10.72
CA THR A 428 -17.83 9.85 -11.43
C THR A 428 -17.59 9.76 -12.95
N ALA A 429 -18.58 9.25 -13.69
CA ALA A 429 -18.58 9.26 -15.15
C ALA A 429 -18.29 10.66 -15.73
N ALA A 430 -18.98 11.67 -15.20
CA ALA A 430 -18.80 13.07 -15.57
C ALA A 430 -17.40 13.60 -15.21
N ASP A 431 -16.90 13.29 -14.01
CA ASP A 431 -15.55 13.73 -13.60
C ASP A 431 -14.45 13.17 -14.52
N ARG A 432 -14.64 11.92 -14.98
CA ARG A 432 -13.72 11.30 -15.94
C ARG A 432 -13.73 12.01 -17.28
N VAL A 433 -14.88 12.54 -17.72
CA VAL A 433 -14.98 13.39 -18.91
C VAL A 433 -14.24 14.70 -18.68
N LEU A 434 -14.54 15.41 -17.59
CA LEU A 434 -13.90 16.67 -17.23
C LEU A 434 -12.36 16.58 -17.20
N VAL A 435 -11.83 15.63 -16.44
CA VAL A 435 -10.37 15.40 -16.31
C VAL A 435 -9.74 15.09 -17.67
N THR A 436 -10.46 14.36 -18.53
CA THR A 436 -9.99 14.03 -19.89
C THR A 436 -10.01 15.24 -20.81
N VAL A 437 -11.06 16.07 -20.76
CA VAL A 437 -11.15 17.33 -21.51
C VAL A 437 -10.00 18.24 -21.12
N ILE A 438 -9.76 18.48 -19.84
CA ILE A 438 -8.65 19.34 -19.37
C ILE A 438 -7.29 18.83 -19.84
N TYR A 439 -7.09 17.51 -19.80
CA TYR A 439 -5.87 16.89 -20.30
C TYR A 439 -5.72 17.04 -21.82
N LEU A 440 -6.79 16.86 -22.60
CA LEU A 440 -6.79 17.02 -24.06
C LEU A 440 -6.63 18.49 -24.49
N ARG A 441 -7.17 19.42 -23.69
CA ARG A 441 -6.96 20.87 -23.81
C ARG A 441 -5.50 21.28 -23.61
N GLN A 442 -4.64 20.37 -23.13
CA GLN A 442 -3.22 20.62 -22.84
C GLN A 442 -2.95 21.66 -21.75
N ILE A 443 -3.87 21.80 -20.80
CA ILE A 443 -3.73 22.78 -19.71
C ILE A 443 -2.67 22.32 -18.71
N CYS A 444 -2.79 21.10 -18.21
CA CYS A 444 -1.87 20.59 -17.19
C CYS A 444 -1.68 19.08 -17.31
N SER A 445 -0.55 18.60 -16.80
CA SER A 445 -0.22 17.19 -16.87
C SER A 445 -1.13 16.33 -15.98
N GLN A 446 -1.20 15.03 -16.27
CA GLN A 446 -1.83 14.02 -15.40
C GLN A 446 -1.33 14.10 -13.94
N LYS A 447 -0.07 14.50 -13.72
CA LYS A 447 0.49 14.64 -12.36
C LYS A 447 -0.09 15.84 -11.62
N VAL A 448 -0.34 16.95 -12.32
CA VAL A 448 -0.96 18.14 -11.73
C VAL A 448 -2.41 17.83 -11.34
N LEU A 449 -3.15 17.12 -12.21
CA LEU A 449 -4.52 16.66 -11.90
C LEU A 449 -4.54 15.68 -10.73
N ALA A 450 -3.61 14.74 -10.69
CA ALA A 450 -3.44 13.79 -9.59
C ALA A 450 -3.16 14.50 -8.25
N GLU A 451 -2.28 15.49 -8.26
CA GLU A 451 -1.96 16.30 -7.09
C GLU A 451 -3.16 17.13 -6.61
N LEU A 452 -3.83 17.84 -7.52
CA LEU A 452 -4.97 18.70 -7.19
C LEU A 452 -6.16 17.91 -6.65
N LEU A 453 -6.41 16.71 -7.19
CA LEU A 453 -7.55 15.88 -6.79
C LEU A 453 -7.22 14.91 -5.66
N ALA A 454 -5.96 14.86 -5.20
CA ALA A 454 -5.46 13.87 -4.24
C ALA A 454 -5.77 12.42 -4.68
N ILE A 455 -5.63 12.14 -5.97
CA ILE A 455 -5.83 10.82 -6.59
C ILE A 455 -4.51 10.37 -7.19
N ASN A 456 -4.20 9.07 -7.12
CA ASN A 456 -2.97 8.57 -7.68
C ASN A 456 -2.92 8.80 -9.21
N PRO A 457 -1.72 9.01 -9.79
CA PRO A 457 -1.60 9.24 -11.22
C PRO A 457 -2.17 8.11 -12.07
N THR A 458 -2.00 6.85 -11.68
CA THR A 458 -2.49 5.69 -12.46
C THR A 458 -4.00 5.72 -12.66
N SER A 459 -4.77 6.05 -11.63
CA SER A 459 -6.24 6.18 -11.72
C SER A 459 -6.65 7.31 -12.66
N ILE A 460 -5.99 8.46 -12.60
CA ILE A 460 -6.22 9.57 -13.56
C ILE A 460 -5.85 9.12 -14.99
N GLY A 461 -4.73 8.44 -15.16
CA GLY A 461 -4.27 7.94 -16.47
C GLY A 461 -5.25 6.94 -17.09
N ASN A 462 -5.78 6.02 -16.28
CA ASN A 462 -6.80 5.06 -16.71
C ASN A 462 -8.11 5.78 -17.09
N ALA A 463 -8.54 6.76 -16.28
CA ALA A 463 -9.71 7.57 -16.60
C ALA A 463 -9.58 8.27 -17.96
N ILE A 464 -8.43 8.91 -18.19
CA ILE A 464 -8.10 9.59 -19.44
C ILE A 464 -8.08 8.62 -20.63
N ALA A 465 -7.42 7.47 -20.48
CA ALA A 465 -7.29 6.49 -21.56
C ALA A 465 -8.64 5.93 -22.01
N ASP A 466 -9.48 5.55 -21.04
CA ASP A 466 -10.81 4.99 -21.29
C ASP A 466 -11.72 6.03 -21.99
N THR A 467 -11.82 7.23 -21.44
CA THR A 467 -12.68 8.30 -21.98
C THR A 467 -12.20 8.78 -23.35
N ARG A 468 -10.89 8.89 -23.56
CA ARG A 468 -10.32 9.29 -24.85
C ARG A 468 -10.71 8.31 -25.96
N THR A 469 -10.74 7.01 -25.65
CA THR A 469 -11.17 5.98 -26.61
C THR A 469 -12.61 6.21 -27.07
N LEU A 470 -13.50 6.61 -26.15
CA LEU A 470 -14.89 6.92 -26.45
C LEU A 470 -15.05 8.20 -27.27
N LEU A 471 -14.31 9.26 -26.92
CA LEU A 471 -14.28 10.51 -27.69
C LEU A 471 -13.82 10.27 -29.14
N GLU A 472 -12.79 9.44 -29.33
CA GLU A 472 -12.29 9.06 -30.65
C GLU A 472 -13.33 8.27 -31.46
N GLN A 473 -14.04 7.32 -30.84
CA GLN A 473 -15.11 6.55 -31.48
C GLN A 473 -16.28 7.45 -31.93
N ARG A 474 -16.59 8.48 -31.14
CA ARG A 474 -17.65 9.46 -31.46
C ARG A 474 -17.16 10.64 -32.30
N LYS A 475 -15.89 10.62 -32.75
CA LYS A 475 -15.27 11.69 -33.55
C LYS A 475 -15.34 13.08 -32.90
N HIS A 476 -15.41 13.12 -31.57
CA HIS A 476 -15.44 14.38 -30.82
C HIS A 476 -14.01 14.87 -30.59
N ILE A 477 -13.68 16.04 -31.15
CA ILE A 477 -12.32 16.60 -31.12
C ILE A 477 -12.24 17.73 -30.10
N ILE A 478 -11.38 17.55 -29.09
CA ILE A 478 -11.06 18.60 -28.12
C ILE A 478 -9.82 19.36 -28.60
N GLY A 479 -9.99 20.62 -28.99
CA GLY A 479 -8.91 21.47 -29.47
C GLY A 479 -8.04 22.00 -28.32
N PRO A 480 -6.69 21.99 -28.43
CA PRO A 480 -5.79 22.46 -27.37
C PRO A 480 -5.93 23.97 -27.11
N THR A 481 -5.60 24.41 -25.90
CA THR A 481 -5.50 25.83 -25.54
C THR A 481 -4.04 26.27 -25.39
N ARG A 482 -3.80 27.59 -25.42
CA ARG A 482 -2.51 28.21 -25.10
C ARG A 482 -2.28 28.34 -23.59
N LEU A 483 -3.32 28.19 -22.78
CA LEU A 483 -3.21 28.20 -21.33
C LEU A 483 -2.48 26.94 -20.84
N ARG A 484 -1.43 27.12 -20.03
CA ARG A 484 -0.68 26.03 -19.41
C ARG A 484 -0.40 26.30 -17.94
N CYS A 485 -0.63 25.29 -17.11
CA CYS A 485 -0.36 25.29 -15.69
C CYS A 485 0.58 24.11 -15.36
N ASN A 486 1.72 24.43 -14.77
CA ASN A 486 2.78 23.45 -14.47
C ASN A 486 2.68 22.88 -13.06
N SER A 487 1.87 23.49 -12.18
CA SER A 487 1.61 23.06 -10.81
C SER A 487 0.13 23.17 -10.45
N ALA A 488 -0.27 22.46 -9.39
CA ALA A 488 -1.62 22.59 -8.84
C ALA A 488 -1.89 24.01 -8.33
N SER A 489 -0.89 24.66 -7.72
CA SER A 489 -1.01 26.05 -7.25
C SER A 489 -1.29 27.04 -8.39
N GLN A 490 -0.55 26.97 -9.51
CA GLN A 490 -0.79 27.84 -10.67
C GLN A 490 -2.19 27.66 -11.25
N LEU A 491 -2.72 26.44 -11.21
CA LEU A 491 -4.07 26.15 -11.67
C LEU A 491 -5.13 26.71 -10.71
N SER A 492 -4.91 26.61 -9.40
CA SER A 492 -5.77 27.22 -8.38
C SER A 492 -5.74 28.75 -8.45
N ASP A 493 -4.56 29.37 -8.51
CA ASP A 493 -4.40 30.82 -8.57
C ASP A 493 -5.07 31.44 -9.81
N PHE A 494 -5.03 30.72 -10.95
CA PHE A 494 -5.75 31.08 -12.16
C PHE A 494 -7.26 31.10 -11.97
N LEU A 495 -7.78 30.07 -11.29
CA LEU A 495 -9.20 29.90 -11.03
C LEU A 495 -9.71 30.93 -10.02
N ASP A 496 -8.88 31.31 -9.04
CA ASP A 496 -9.19 32.32 -8.01
C ASP A 496 -9.06 33.77 -8.51
N GLY A 497 -8.69 33.97 -9.79
CA GLY A 497 -8.61 35.29 -10.41
C GLY A 497 -7.44 36.15 -9.90
N SER A 498 -6.60 35.63 -9.02
CA SER A 498 -5.50 36.35 -8.36
C SER A 498 -4.32 36.59 -9.30
N THR A 499 -4.19 35.78 -10.35
CA THR A 499 -3.28 36.00 -11.46
C THR A 499 -3.99 35.63 -12.75
N ARG A 500 -4.18 36.60 -13.67
CA ARG A 500 -4.15 36.24 -15.08
C ARG A 500 -2.79 35.52 -15.21
N PRO A 501 -2.72 34.25 -15.67
CA PRO A 501 -1.41 33.66 -15.89
C PRO A 501 -0.82 34.62 -16.89
N ALA A 502 0.20 35.39 -16.47
CA ALA A 502 0.66 36.56 -17.19
C ALA A 502 0.60 36.18 -18.66
N PRO A 503 -0.27 36.85 -19.48
CA PRO A 503 -0.62 36.35 -20.80
C PRO A 503 0.71 35.97 -21.36
N ALA A 504 0.95 34.67 -21.58
CA ALA A 504 2.32 34.27 -21.81
C ALA A 504 2.69 35.14 -22.99
N VAL A 505 3.60 36.11 -22.80
CA VAL A 505 4.40 36.52 -23.92
C VAL A 505 5.09 35.20 -24.14
N LEU A 506 4.51 34.46 -25.10
CA LEU A 506 4.58 33.01 -25.16
C LEU A 506 6.06 32.76 -25.00
N LEU A 507 6.47 32.07 -23.94
CA LEU A 507 7.89 31.81 -23.75
C LEU A 507 8.51 31.35 -25.09
N PRO A 508 7.80 30.54 -25.92
CA PRO A 508 8.14 30.36 -27.33
C PRO A 508 8.27 31.65 -28.16
N ASP A 509 7.25 32.50 -28.27
CA ASP A 509 7.28 33.76 -29.05
C ASP A 509 8.38 34.73 -28.60
N LEU A 510 8.63 34.88 -27.29
CA LEU A 510 9.76 35.64 -26.74
C LEU A 510 11.10 35.04 -27.18
N LEU A 511 11.22 33.71 -27.06
CA LEU A 511 12.46 32.99 -27.37
C LEU A 511 12.67 32.81 -28.87
N THR A 512 11.66 33.07 -29.70
CA THR A 512 11.78 33.15 -31.17
C THR A 512 12.31 34.48 -31.67
N ASP A 513 12.61 35.45 -30.79
CA ASP A 513 13.22 36.73 -31.19
C ASP A 513 14.52 36.47 -31.98
N PRO A 514 14.66 36.99 -33.22
CA PRO A 514 15.87 36.83 -34.03
C PRO A 514 17.17 37.24 -33.35
N ARG A 515 17.13 38.18 -32.38
CA ARG A 515 18.30 38.56 -31.58
C ARG A 515 18.81 37.37 -30.75
N LEU A 516 17.90 36.57 -30.21
CA LEU A 516 18.19 35.41 -29.38
C LEU A 516 18.51 34.16 -30.20
N THR A 517 17.79 33.92 -31.29
CA THR A 517 17.94 32.72 -32.13
C THR A 517 18.98 32.87 -33.25
N GLY A 518 19.27 34.11 -33.67
CA GLY A 518 20.25 34.43 -34.70
C GLY A 518 19.72 34.19 -36.12
N MET A 519 18.42 33.95 -36.25
CA MET A 519 17.74 33.62 -37.50
C MET A 519 16.35 34.26 -37.51
N SER A 520 15.78 34.46 -38.70
CA SER A 520 14.41 34.98 -38.80
C SER A 520 13.40 33.97 -38.23
N ARG A 521 12.21 34.45 -37.86
CA ARG A 521 11.13 33.56 -37.38
C ARG A 521 10.72 32.53 -38.45
N GLN A 522 10.81 32.87 -39.73
CA GLN A 522 10.55 31.94 -40.83
C GLN A 522 11.61 30.84 -40.89
N GLN A 523 12.89 31.20 -40.84
CA GLN A 523 14.00 30.23 -40.83
C GLN A 523 13.92 29.29 -39.62
N LEU A 524 13.52 29.82 -38.46
CA LEU A 524 13.27 29.01 -37.27
C LEU A 524 12.10 28.04 -37.45
N SER A 525 11.01 28.47 -38.09
CA SER A 525 9.86 27.62 -38.39
C SER A 525 10.26 26.48 -39.33
N ASP A 526 10.98 26.79 -40.40
CA ASP A 526 11.44 25.81 -41.38
C ASP A 526 12.38 24.77 -40.72
N LEU A 527 13.27 25.23 -39.83
CA LEU A 527 14.15 24.36 -39.05
C LEU A 527 13.37 23.44 -38.09
N LEU A 528 12.35 23.97 -37.41
CA LEU A 528 11.48 23.20 -36.53
C LEU A 528 10.74 22.10 -37.30
N ASP A 529 10.21 22.42 -38.48
CA ASP A 529 9.52 21.45 -39.33
C ASP A 529 10.47 20.38 -39.87
N GLN A 530 11.70 20.75 -40.26
CA GLN A 530 12.73 19.80 -40.70
C GLN A 530 13.15 18.82 -39.59
N ILE A 531 13.26 19.29 -38.35
CA ILE A 531 13.71 18.48 -37.19
C ILE A 531 12.59 17.60 -36.64
N ARG A 532 11.32 17.98 -36.84
CA ARG A 532 10.16 17.34 -36.22
C ARG A 532 10.08 15.82 -36.46
N LEU A 533 10.14 15.39 -37.73
CA LEU A 533 10.02 13.98 -38.10
C LEU A 533 11.22 13.13 -37.59
N PRO A 534 12.48 13.55 -37.79
CA PRO A 534 13.64 12.89 -37.19
C PRO A 534 13.57 12.78 -35.66
N HIS A 535 13.11 13.84 -34.98
CA HIS A 535 12.96 13.85 -33.52
C HIS A 535 11.92 12.82 -33.06
N ASP A 536 10.74 12.79 -33.69
CA ASP A 536 9.68 11.83 -33.39
C ASP A 536 10.17 10.38 -33.57
N ALA A 537 10.92 10.11 -34.63
CA ALA A 537 11.54 8.82 -34.88
C ALA A 537 12.56 8.43 -33.81
N GLN A 538 13.43 9.36 -33.40
CA GLN A 538 14.44 9.12 -32.35
C GLN A 538 13.80 8.85 -30.98
N VAL A 539 12.72 9.57 -30.64
CA VAL A 539 11.95 9.34 -29.41
C VAL A 539 11.31 7.96 -29.43
N GLU A 540 10.72 7.54 -30.55
CA GLU A 540 10.08 6.24 -30.65
C GLU A 540 11.10 5.09 -30.62
N HIS A 541 12.25 5.24 -31.28
CA HIS A 541 13.34 4.28 -31.23
C HIS A 541 13.82 4.01 -29.80
N ARG A 542 14.02 5.07 -28.99
CA ARG A 542 14.38 4.91 -27.57
C ARG A 542 13.29 4.19 -26.77
N ARG A 543 12.02 4.46 -27.06
CA ARG A 543 10.90 3.79 -26.40
C ARG A 543 10.78 2.33 -26.81
N TYR A 544 11.08 2.00 -28.05
CA TYR A 544 11.17 0.63 -28.52
C TYR A 544 12.23 -0.13 -27.73
N HIS A 545 13.45 0.42 -27.64
CA HIS A 545 14.54 -0.18 -26.84
C HIS A 545 14.18 -0.36 -25.37
N ARG A 546 13.48 0.61 -24.76
CA ARG A 546 13.02 0.49 -23.37
C ARG A 546 11.85 -0.49 -23.18
N ARG A 547 10.95 -0.61 -24.17
CA ARG A 547 9.78 -1.51 -24.11
C ARG A 547 10.09 -2.93 -24.55
N GLY A 548 11.15 -3.14 -25.35
CA GLY A 548 11.50 -4.42 -25.96
C GLY A 548 10.46 -4.95 -26.97
N ARG A 549 9.48 -4.14 -27.38
CA ARG A 549 8.42 -4.52 -28.33
C ARG A 549 7.80 -3.31 -29.02
N HIS A 550 7.20 -3.55 -30.19
CA HIS A 550 6.40 -2.55 -30.91
C HIS A 550 5.16 -2.11 -30.08
N PRO A 551 4.64 -0.89 -30.32
CA PRO A 551 3.41 -0.43 -29.68
C PRO A 551 2.24 -1.37 -29.97
N LEU A 552 1.47 -1.72 -28.95
CA LEU A 552 0.20 -2.42 -29.14
C LEU A 552 -0.83 -1.43 -29.72
N PRO A 553 -1.70 -1.85 -30.66
CA PRO A 553 -2.80 -1.02 -31.13
C PRO A 553 -3.60 -0.46 -29.95
N GLY A 554 -3.78 0.86 -29.89
CA GLY A 554 -4.46 1.55 -28.79
C GLY A 554 -3.58 2.02 -27.62
N THR A 555 -2.30 1.62 -27.54
CA THR A 555 -1.36 2.23 -26.57
C THR A 555 -0.77 3.53 -27.13
N ARG A 556 -1.51 4.64 -27.00
CA ARG A 556 -1.01 5.98 -27.36
C ARG A 556 -0.13 6.56 -26.24
N GLY A 557 1.04 7.07 -26.61
CA GLY A 557 1.88 7.85 -25.71
C GLY A 557 1.18 9.15 -25.28
N GLY A 558 1.41 9.58 -24.03
CA GLY A 558 0.73 10.73 -23.43
C GLY A 558 0.83 12.04 -24.21
N ILE A 559 -0.06 12.99 -23.94
CA ILE A 559 -0.07 14.31 -24.59
C ILE A 559 1.03 15.19 -23.98
N PHE A 560 1.25 15.06 -22.67
CA PHE A 560 2.38 15.65 -21.95
C PHE A 560 3.52 14.63 -21.85
N LYS A 561 4.12 14.28 -22.99
CA LYS A 561 5.24 13.32 -23.04
C LYS A 561 6.52 13.88 -22.41
N GLN A 562 6.65 15.21 -22.32
CA GLN A 562 7.90 15.89 -22.03
C GLN A 562 7.62 17.18 -21.23
N LYS A 563 8.52 17.54 -20.31
CA LYS A 563 8.39 18.76 -19.50
C LYS A 563 8.46 20.04 -20.35
N LEU A 564 9.07 19.95 -21.53
CA LEU A 564 9.13 20.97 -22.57
C LEU A 564 8.58 20.34 -23.87
N THR A 565 7.87 21.12 -24.66
CA THR A 565 7.45 20.77 -26.03
C THR A 565 8.64 20.63 -26.98
N ASP A 566 8.45 19.98 -28.12
CA ASP A 566 9.53 19.81 -29.10
C ASP A 566 10.08 21.17 -29.59
N PRO A 567 9.26 22.20 -29.88
CA PRO A 567 9.76 23.54 -30.17
C PRO A 567 10.57 24.16 -29.02
N GLU A 568 10.10 24.03 -27.78
CA GLU A 568 10.82 24.56 -26.61
C GLU A 568 12.18 23.87 -26.39
N ARG A 569 12.30 22.59 -26.73
CA ARG A 569 13.55 21.84 -26.63
C ARG A 569 14.56 22.27 -27.69
N VAL A 570 14.09 22.47 -28.92
CA VAL A 570 14.92 22.99 -30.01
C VAL A 570 15.36 24.42 -29.69
N LEU A 571 14.46 25.28 -29.22
CA LEU A 571 14.78 26.62 -28.74
C LEU A 571 15.82 26.60 -27.61
N ALA A 572 15.62 25.77 -26.58
CA ALA A 572 16.59 25.64 -25.49
C ALA A 572 17.99 25.21 -25.99
N ALA A 573 18.04 24.32 -26.98
CA ALA A 573 19.29 23.89 -27.60
C ALA A 573 19.94 25.01 -28.43
N ILE A 574 19.18 25.71 -29.27
CA ILE A 574 19.65 26.86 -30.06
C ILE A 574 20.24 27.93 -29.14
N LEU A 575 19.50 28.36 -28.11
CA LEU A 575 19.93 29.42 -27.19
C LEU A 575 21.18 29.02 -26.39
N TYR A 576 21.32 27.75 -26.04
CA TYR A 576 22.51 27.26 -25.37
C TYR A 576 23.72 27.18 -26.32
N HIS A 577 23.54 26.65 -27.54
CA HIS A 577 24.63 26.50 -28.50
C HIS A 577 25.12 27.83 -29.07
N ARG A 578 24.24 28.84 -29.18
CA ARG A 578 24.63 30.23 -29.44
C ARG A 578 25.29 30.91 -28.24
N GLN A 579 25.38 30.26 -27.09
CA GLN A 579 25.85 30.87 -25.83
C GLN A 579 25.00 32.06 -25.35
N ALA A 580 23.76 32.22 -25.83
CA ALA A 580 22.84 33.27 -25.42
C ALA A 580 22.38 33.08 -23.97
N CYS A 581 22.21 31.84 -23.52
CA CYS A 581 21.78 31.52 -22.15
C CYS A 581 22.67 30.47 -21.49
N THR A 582 22.83 30.57 -20.18
CA THR A 582 23.43 29.47 -19.38
C THR A 582 22.43 28.32 -19.20
N ARG A 583 22.94 27.11 -18.90
CA ARG A 583 22.10 25.95 -18.57
C ARG A 583 21.18 26.22 -17.36
N GLN A 584 21.68 26.95 -16.37
CA GLN A 584 20.90 27.31 -15.18
C GLN A 584 19.80 28.32 -15.54
N ALA A 585 20.12 29.34 -16.33
CA ALA A 585 19.13 30.31 -16.81
C ALA A 585 18.00 29.63 -17.58
N LEU A 586 18.31 28.68 -18.47
CA LEU A 586 17.29 27.90 -19.20
C LEU A 586 16.47 27.00 -18.26
N ALA A 587 17.12 26.38 -17.28
CA ALA A 587 16.44 25.53 -16.30
C ALA A 587 15.41 26.33 -15.49
N ASP A 588 15.80 27.51 -15.01
CA ASP A 588 14.93 28.41 -14.27
C ASP A 588 13.82 28.97 -15.17
N LEU A 589 14.16 29.33 -16.42
CA LEU A 589 13.22 29.89 -17.40
C LEU A 589 12.09 28.91 -17.74
N PHE A 590 12.43 27.65 -17.99
CA PHE A 590 11.47 26.58 -18.31
C PHE A 590 10.92 25.85 -17.06
N GLN A 591 11.30 26.27 -15.85
CA GLN A 591 10.92 25.63 -14.58
C GLN A 591 11.22 24.11 -14.55
N VAL A 592 12.39 23.72 -15.07
CA VAL A 592 12.87 22.33 -15.08
C VAL A 592 14.22 22.21 -14.39
N SER A 593 14.67 20.99 -14.10
CA SER A 593 16.00 20.80 -13.52
C SER A 593 17.11 21.08 -14.53
N PRO A 594 18.29 21.56 -14.11
CA PRO A 594 19.46 21.71 -14.99
C PRO A 594 19.86 20.41 -15.68
N ARG A 595 19.61 19.27 -15.03
CA ARG A 595 19.78 17.93 -15.62
C ARG A 595 18.81 17.67 -16.78
N THR A 596 17.57 18.17 -16.70
CA THR A 596 16.60 18.07 -17.79
C THR A 596 17.08 18.84 -19.02
N ILE A 597 17.58 20.06 -18.84
CA ILE A 597 18.20 20.85 -19.92
C ILE A 597 19.42 20.11 -20.48
N GLY A 598 20.31 19.59 -19.63
CA GLY A 598 21.48 18.81 -20.07
C GLY A 598 21.11 17.65 -21.00
N ASN A 599 20.08 16.87 -20.64
CA ASN A 599 19.59 15.78 -21.48
C ASN A 599 19.00 16.30 -22.81
N ILE A 600 18.27 17.42 -22.79
CA ILE A 600 17.72 18.05 -24.01
C ILE A 600 18.84 18.42 -24.98
N LEU A 601 19.94 19.00 -24.49
CA LEU A 601 21.08 19.38 -25.32
C LEU A 601 21.72 18.18 -26.01
N ILE A 602 21.91 17.07 -25.28
CA ILE A 602 22.43 15.82 -25.84
C ILE A 602 21.45 15.25 -26.87
N ASP A 603 20.15 15.34 -26.60
CA ASP A 603 19.10 14.77 -27.44
C ASP A 603 18.94 15.49 -28.78
N ILE A 604 18.97 16.83 -28.76
CA ILE A 604 18.65 17.67 -29.91
C ILE A 604 19.89 17.98 -30.76
N ARG A 605 21.09 17.96 -30.18
CA ARG A 605 22.32 18.33 -30.89
C ARG A 605 22.52 17.55 -32.22
N PRO A 606 22.39 16.22 -32.26
CA PRO A 606 22.55 15.47 -33.51
C PRO A 606 21.52 15.85 -34.58
N LEU A 607 20.31 16.25 -34.17
CA LEU A 607 19.25 16.66 -35.08
C LEU A 607 19.51 18.04 -35.67
N LEU A 608 20.05 18.95 -34.88
CA LEU A 608 20.51 20.26 -35.36
C LEU A 608 21.68 20.10 -36.35
N ASP A 609 22.65 19.23 -36.03
CA ASP A 609 23.78 18.96 -36.92
C ASP A 609 23.31 18.32 -38.24
N GLN A 610 22.35 17.39 -38.20
CA GLN A 610 21.71 16.79 -39.40
C GLN A 610 20.91 17.80 -40.23
N ALA A 611 20.27 18.76 -39.58
CA ALA A 611 19.58 19.86 -40.26
C ALA A 611 20.54 20.94 -40.81
N GLY A 612 21.85 20.77 -40.62
CA GLY A 612 22.86 21.72 -41.09
C GLY A 612 22.92 23.02 -40.28
N TYR A 613 22.35 23.05 -39.07
CA TYR A 613 22.36 24.25 -38.23
C TYR A 613 23.75 24.54 -37.68
N GLN A 614 24.31 25.69 -38.07
CA GLN A 614 25.58 26.20 -37.54
C GLN A 614 25.33 27.36 -36.58
N PRO A 615 25.59 27.20 -35.27
CA PRO A 615 25.32 28.25 -34.30
C PRO A 615 26.31 29.41 -34.42
N THR A 616 25.80 30.63 -34.60
CA THR A 616 26.57 31.87 -34.40
C THR A 616 26.51 32.28 -32.94
N SER A 617 27.65 32.62 -32.33
CA SER A 617 27.69 33.10 -30.94
C SER A 617 26.86 34.37 -30.77
N ALA A 618 26.05 34.43 -29.72
CA ALA A 618 25.30 35.60 -29.33
C ALA A 618 26.20 36.65 -28.67
N THR A 619 25.90 37.92 -28.90
CA THR A 619 26.67 39.07 -28.37
C THR A 619 26.53 39.21 -26.85
N ILE A 620 25.39 38.77 -26.29
CA ILE A 620 25.06 38.87 -24.86
C ILE A 620 24.74 37.48 -24.33
N ARG A 621 25.25 37.17 -23.12
CA ARG A 621 25.00 35.90 -22.42
C ARG A 621 24.24 36.11 -21.12
N TYR A 622 22.98 35.68 -21.10
CA TYR A 622 22.10 35.78 -19.94
C TYR A 622 22.34 34.67 -18.92
N ARG A 623 22.55 35.06 -17.66
CA ARG A 623 22.85 34.15 -16.53
C ARG A 623 21.64 33.81 -15.66
N SER A 624 20.54 34.56 -15.76
CA SER A 624 19.29 34.30 -15.03
C SER A 624 18.08 34.47 -15.95
N ALA A 625 16.97 33.79 -15.62
CA ALA A 625 15.71 33.94 -16.35
C ALA A 625 15.14 35.37 -16.22
N ALA A 626 15.37 36.04 -15.09
CA ALA A 626 14.95 37.42 -14.87
C ALA A 626 15.65 38.40 -15.83
N ALA A 627 16.97 38.32 -15.95
CA ALA A 627 17.74 39.18 -16.85
C ALA A 627 17.37 38.98 -18.34
N LEU A 628 17.05 37.74 -18.73
CA LEU A 628 16.55 37.46 -20.08
C LEU A 628 15.17 38.10 -20.32
N ARG A 629 14.24 37.97 -19.37
CA ARG A 629 12.89 38.55 -19.48
C ARG A 629 12.93 40.07 -19.51
N GLU A 630 13.78 40.69 -18.70
CA GLU A 630 13.95 42.15 -18.65
C GLU A 630 14.51 42.71 -19.96
N ALA A 631 15.51 42.03 -20.56
CA ALA A 631 16.12 42.47 -21.80
C ALA A 631 15.20 42.37 -23.03
N ILE A 632 14.20 41.49 -23.01
CA ILE A 632 13.24 41.31 -24.12
C ILE A 632 11.95 42.09 -23.84
N GLY A 633 11.55 42.25 -22.58
CA GLY A 633 10.31 42.92 -22.17
C GLY A 633 10.30 44.44 -22.38
N ASN A 634 11.47 45.09 -22.46
CA ASN A 634 11.58 46.54 -22.66
C ASN A 634 11.34 47.01 -24.12
N ASP A 635 11.21 46.09 -25.08
CA ASP A 635 11.14 46.40 -26.52
C ASP A 635 9.83 45.97 -27.20
N THR A 636 8.78 45.64 -26.45
CA THR A 636 7.45 45.44 -27.06
C THR A 636 6.84 46.83 -27.34
N PRO A 637 6.69 47.29 -28.59
CA PRO A 637 5.83 48.45 -28.84
C PRO A 637 4.41 48.06 -28.41
N THR A 638 3.79 48.95 -27.64
CA THR A 638 2.39 48.89 -27.17
C THR A 638 1.40 48.55 -28.25
#